data_AF-A0A0G0ZE79-F1
#
_entry.id   AF-A0A0G0ZE79-F1
#
_cell.length_a   1.000
_cell.length_b   1.000
_cell.length_c   1.000
_cell.angle_alpha   90.00
_cell.angle_beta   90.00
_cell.angle_gamma   90.00
#
_symmetry.space_group_name_H-M   'P 1'
#
loop_
_entity.id
_entity.type
_entity.pdbx_description
1 polymer ?
#
loop_
_entity_poly.entity_id
_entity_poly.type
_entity_poly.pdbx_seq_one_letter_code
_entity_poly.pdbx_strand_id
1 'polypeptide(L)'
;MVQPREQESLTYHLKEVLVGKRRFENAARSVSRMMLSGGVQKNTRAGQTAYEFGFFREGKKHIIGWFNEITDLINFIKDAAEGGSSREMAFVLVGEPGNGKTFFVEYICSLYRQFIARPENKRYTFEFVGLENIGSYGNIKVIQSQTFEDPVILTMNLFGPGELGKDYLSRLEFGEKEIDGFYDDYRPLGACTEFIWNDIRAYCDGDIEKMLGFVRVVPVPIAESLGTVTGKYSARDKITSSATDLLGEEDLSRLLNLSDTSNPYKYNVRRGAIARVAGGGIHFSDELFKNKKDLVQIYLQVIQNRTIELDGYRWPIDTLIIATSNNWEYNRFTSEKEEAPIKDRCRICYVSHNTDYKLQQGLTRYAIGSEKKVAVTGEGLHEDSNLNYALSVAVALTRLPHSDKLTPVEMMKLEAGETAGEKNVKTLVEIKEMLNINPDVTKRWGQKGIGHRGLGRIVQIMLAFHQKRF
;
A
#
# COMPACT_ATOMS: atom_id res chain seq x y z
N MET A 1 35.60 11.91 -15.85
CA MET A 1 34.19 11.47 -15.95
C MET A 1 34.16 9.95 -15.80
N VAL A 2 33.54 9.41 -14.75
CA VAL A 2 33.22 7.96 -14.75
C VAL A 2 31.98 7.84 -15.60
N GLN A 3 32.14 7.53 -16.89
CA GLN A 3 30.99 7.29 -17.75
C GLN A 3 30.17 6.10 -17.21
N PRO A 4 28.83 6.18 -17.23
CA PRO A 4 27.99 5.04 -16.91
C PRO A 4 28.40 3.83 -17.76
N ARG A 5 28.34 2.63 -17.17
CA ARG A 5 28.50 1.41 -17.99
C ARG A 5 27.39 1.37 -19.03
N GLU A 6 27.61 0.74 -20.17
CA GLU A 6 26.58 0.63 -21.23
C GLU A 6 25.23 0.11 -20.69
N GLN A 7 25.28 -0.88 -19.78
CA GLN A 7 24.11 -1.49 -19.12
C GLN A 7 23.35 -0.55 -18.15
N GLU A 8 23.99 0.54 -17.75
CA GLU A 8 23.46 1.59 -16.87
C GLU A 8 23.04 2.84 -17.64
N SER A 9 23.16 2.84 -18.98
CA SER A 9 22.72 3.97 -19.80
C SER A 9 21.19 4.03 -19.93
N LEU A 10 20.66 5.24 -20.15
CA LEU A 10 19.23 5.44 -20.43
C LEU A 10 18.82 4.69 -21.71
N THR A 11 19.64 4.75 -22.76
CA THR A 11 19.37 4.09 -24.04
C THR A 11 19.30 2.56 -23.89
N TYR A 12 20.18 1.95 -23.08
CA TYR A 12 20.10 0.53 -22.77
C TYR A 12 18.82 0.18 -22.00
N HIS A 13 18.42 1.01 -21.03
CA HIS A 13 17.16 0.81 -20.32
C HIS A 13 15.96 0.81 -21.27
N LEU A 14 15.89 1.80 -22.18
CA LEU A 14 14.81 1.91 -23.16
C LEU A 14 14.77 0.70 -24.12
N LYS A 15 15.92 0.23 -24.62
CA LYS A 15 15.99 -1.00 -25.44
C LYS A 15 15.47 -2.23 -24.68
N GLU A 16 15.80 -2.36 -23.41
CA GLU A 16 15.31 -3.47 -22.60
C GLU A 16 13.82 -3.36 -22.25
N VAL A 17 13.27 -2.13 -22.22
CA VAL A 17 11.82 -1.89 -22.14
C VAL A 17 11.13 -2.29 -23.44
N LEU A 18 11.69 -1.91 -24.59
CA LEU A 18 11.17 -2.27 -25.93
C LEU A 18 11.09 -3.79 -26.11
N VAL A 19 12.13 -4.53 -25.71
CA VAL A 19 12.16 -6.01 -25.79
C VAL A 19 11.35 -6.67 -24.67
N GLY A 20 10.79 -5.90 -23.73
CA GLY A 20 9.92 -6.39 -22.65
C GLY A 20 10.63 -7.08 -21.48
N LYS A 21 11.96 -6.96 -21.38
CA LYS A 21 12.75 -7.47 -20.24
C LYS A 21 12.69 -6.54 -19.04
N ARG A 22 12.69 -5.23 -19.27
CA ARG A 22 12.34 -4.19 -18.29
C ARG A 22 10.93 -3.71 -18.58
N ARG A 23 10.28 -3.09 -17.60
CA ARG A 23 8.89 -2.62 -17.73
C ARG A 23 8.75 -1.23 -17.17
N PHE A 24 7.99 -0.41 -17.88
CA PHE A 24 7.42 0.83 -17.37
C PHE A 24 5.98 0.55 -16.95
N GLU A 25 5.69 0.66 -15.66
CA GLU A 25 4.33 0.49 -15.12
C GLU A 25 4.13 1.33 -13.85
N ASN A 26 2.97 1.97 -13.75
CA ASN A 26 2.60 2.69 -12.53
C ASN A 26 2.40 1.75 -11.33
N ALA A 27 2.26 2.30 -10.12
CA ALA A 27 2.09 1.52 -8.90
C ALA A 27 0.87 0.58 -8.98
N ALA A 28 -0.26 1.09 -9.47
CA ALA A 28 -1.52 0.33 -9.54
C ALA A 28 -1.43 -0.84 -10.53
N ARG A 29 -0.86 -0.63 -11.72
CA ARG A 29 -0.64 -1.66 -12.75
C ARG A 29 0.24 -2.80 -12.20
N SER A 30 1.32 -2.46 -11.51
CA SER A 30 2.24 -3.43 -10.91
C SER A 30 1.58 -4.26 -9.80
N VAL A 31 0.86 -3.60 -8.88
CA VAL A 31 0.15 -4.29 -7.79
C VAL A 31 -1.02 -5.13 -8.33
N SER A 32 -1.73 -4.65 -9.35
CA SER A 32 -2.78 -5.40 -10.06
C SER A 32 -2.23 -6.70 -10.66
N ARG A 33 -1.13 -6.59 -11.41
CA ARG A 33 -0.42 -7.73 -12.02
C ARG A 33 0.03 -8.74 -10.99
N MET A 34 0.56 -8.27 -9.86
CA MET A 34 0.93 -9.12 -8.74
C MET A 34 -0.29 -9.88 -8.19
N MET A 35 -1.37 -9.20 -7.84
CA MET A 35 -2.54 -9.80 -7.19
C MET A 35 -3.32 -10.77 -8.08
N LEU A 36 -3.32 -10.54 -9.40
CA LEU A 36 -4.03 -11.38 -10.38
C LEU A 36 -3.21 -12.59 -10.86
N SER A 37 -1.92 -12.68 -10.50
CA SER A 37 -1.03 -13.74 -10.98
C SER A 37 -1.43 -15.15 -10.53
N GLY A 38 -2.12 -15.29 -9.39
CA GLY A 38 -2.52 -16.57 -8.80
C GLY A 38 -3.85 -17.14 -9.29
N GLY A 39 -4.48 -16.53 -10.30
CA GLY A 39 -5.80 -16.92 -10.79
C GLY A 39 -6.95 -16.56 -9.84
N VAL A 40 -8.18 -16.62 -10.37
CA VAL A 40 -9.41 -16.27 -9.66
C VAL A 40 -10.42 -17.40 -9.79
N GLN A 41 -10.93 -17.87 -8.65
CA GLN A 41 -11.99 -18.87 -8.58
C GLN A 41 -13.28 -18.21 -8.08
N LYS A 42 -14.41 -18.55 -8.71
CA LYS A 42 -15.73 -18.06 -8.32
C LYS A 42 -16.42 -19.12 -7.47
N ASN A 43 -16.71 -18.77 -6.22
CA ASN A 43 -17.36 -19.65 -5.24
C ASN A 43 -18.68 -19.02 -4.76
N THR A 44 -19.62 -19.84 -4.29
CA THR A 44 -20.84 -19.35 -3.63
C THR A 44 -20.73 -19.64 -2.14
N ARG A 45 -20.88 -18.61 -1.29
CA ARG A 45 -20.82 -18.71 0.17
C ARG A 45 -21.97 -17.94 0.80
N ALA A 46 -22.70 -18.56 1.73
CA ALA A 46 -23.86 -17.97 2.41
C ALA A 46 -24.82 -17.25 1.43
N GLY A 47 -25.09 -17.86 0.27
CA GLY A 47 -26.03 -17.31 -0.73
C GLY A 47 -25.48 -16.16 -1.58
N GLN A 48 -24.23 -15.76 -1.39
CA GLN A 48 -23.57 -14.70 -2.17
C GLN A 48 -22.43 -15.26 -3.02
N THR A 49 -22.17 -14.59 -4.15
CA THR A 49 -21.00 -14.87 -4.98
C THR A 49 -19.76 -14.28 -4.29
N ALA A 50 -18.74 -15.10 -4.09
CA ALA A 50 -17.45 -14.71 -3.56
C ALA A 50 -16.34 -15.07 -4.53
N TYR A 51 -15.38 -14.18 -4.72
CA TYR A 51 -14.18 -14.44 -5.53
C TYR A 51 -13.03 -14.81 -4.61
N GLU A 52 -12.33 -15.87 -4.98
CA GLU A 52 -11.17 -16.38 -4.27
C GLU A 52 -9.94 -16.21 -5.15
N PHE A 53 -9.02 -15.39 -4.67
CA PHE A 53 -7.78 -15.06 -5.36
C PHE A 53 -6.68 -15.96 -4.82
N GLY A 54 -6.16 -16.86 -5.66
CA GLY A 54 -5.19 -17.88 -5.25
C GLY A 54 -3.97 -17.28 -4.56
N PHE A 55 -3.54 -16.11 -5.05
CA PHE A 55 -2.45 -15.30 -4.49
C PHE A 55 -2.57 -15.02 -2.97
N PHE A 56 -3.79 -14.85 -2.44
CA PHE A 56 -4.02 -14.57 -1.03
C PHE A 56 -4.20 -15.82 -0.16
N ARG A 57 -4.08 -17.01 -0.75
CA ARG A 57 -4.25 -18.31 -0.09
C ARG A 57 -2.96 -19.10 0.03
N GLU A 58 -1.83 -18.51 -0.35
CA GLU A 58 -0.51 -19.13 -0.29
C GLU A 58 0.24 -18.78 1.00
N GLY A 59 1.03 -19.72 1.53
CA GLY A 59 1.92 -19.51 2.67
C GLY A 59 1.33 -19.87 4.05
N LYS A 60 2.22 -19.87 5.07
CA LYS A 60 1.92 -20.38 6.42
C LYS A 60 0.90 -19.56 7.21
N LYS A 61 0.77 -18.26 6.93
CA LYS A 61 -0.17 -17.33 7.58
C LYS A 61 -0.93 -16.52 6.54
N HIS A 62 -1.56 -17.20 5.59
CA HIS A 62 -2.39 -16.55 4.58
C HIS A 62 -3.67 -15.96 5.21
N ILE A 63 -4.33 -15.06 4.47
CA ILE A 63 -5.53 -14.37 4.91
C ILE A 63 -6.71 -15.34 4.89
N ILE A 64 -7.53 -15.33 5.94
CA ILE A 64 -8.69 -16.23 6.07
C ILE A 64 -9.97 -15.40 6.20
N GLY A 65 -10.98 -15.75 5.40
CA GLY A 65 -12.33 -15.20 5.51
C GLY A 65 -12.57 -13.88 4.78
N TRP A 66 -11.53 -13.13 4.42
CA TRP A 66 -11.70 -11.94 3.60
C TRP A 66 -11.88 -12.34 2.14
N PHE A 67 -13.06 -12.08 1.60
CA PHE A 67 -13.41 -12.34 0.20
C PHE A 67 -13.89 -11.04 -0.45
N ASN A 68 -14.91 -10.41 0.15
CA ASN A 68 -15.46 -9.15 -0.33
C ASN A 68 -14.44 -8.02 -0.19
N GLU A 69 -13.72 -7.96 0.93
CA GLU A 69 -12.70 -6.93 1.19
C GLU A 69 -11.53 -7.04 0.19
N ILE A 70 -11.11 -8.27 -0.14
CA ILE A 70 -10.07 -8.50 -1.16
C ILE A 70 -10.60 -8.14 -2.55
N THR A 71 -11.85 -8.49 -2.85
CA THR A 71 -12.50 -8.14 -4.12
C THR A 71 -12.61 -6.63 -4.28
N ASP A 72 -13.02 -5.91 -3.24
CA ASP A 72 -13.10 -4.44 -3.22
C ASP A 72 -11.74 -3.79 -3.44
N LEU A 73 -10.70 -4.31 -2.78
CA LEU A 73 -9.33 -3.83 -2.98
C LEU A 73 -8.88 -4.05 -4.42
N ILE A 74 -9.12 -5.23 -4.99
CA ILE A 74 -8.71 -5.55 -6.35
C ILE A 74 -9.47 -4.68 -7.36
N ASN A 75 -10.77 -4.50 -7.19
CA ASN A 75 -11.56 -3.61 -8.04
C ASN A 75 -11.04 -2.17 -7.98
N PHE A 76 -10.71 -1.67 -6.79
CA PHE A 76 -10.10 -0.36 -6.60
C PHE A 76 -8.75 -0.23 -7.33
N ILE A 77 -7.88 -1.23 -7.20
CA ILE A 77 -6.55 -1.22 -7.83
C ILE A 77 -6.68 -1.35 -9.36
N LYS A 78 -7.60 -2.17 -9.86
CA LYS A 78 -7.86 -2.30 -11.30
C LYS A 78 -8.39 -1.00 -11.90
N ASP A 79 -9.36 -0.37 -11.26
CA ASP A 79 -9.87 0.94 -11.68
C ASP A 79 -8.72 1.97 -11.73
N ALA A 80 -7.86 2.02 -10.71
CA ALA A 80 -6.69 2.91 -10.72
C ALA A 80 -5.66 2.56 -11.82
N ALA A 81 -5.47 1.28 -12.13
CA ALA A 81 -4.55 0.82 -13.17
C ALA A 81 -5.05 1.11 -14.60
N GLU A 82 -6.37 1.16 -14.78
CA GLU A 82 -7.08 1.43 -16.03
C GLU A 82 -7.36 2.93 -16.23
N GLY A 83 -6.87 3.80 -15.34
CA GLY A 83 -7.02 5.26 -15.44
C GLY A 83 -8.33 5.82 -14.89
N GLY A 84 -9.07 5.03 -14.10
CA GLY A 84 -10.30 5.44 -13.41
C GLY A 84 -10.07 6.40 -12.24
N SER A 85 -11.16 6.80 -11.60
CA SER A 85 -11.15 7.79 -10.52
C SER A 85 -10.40 7.33 -9.27
N SER A 86 -10.21 6.02 -9.08
CA SER A 86 -9.45 5.46 -7.96
C SER A 86 -7.97 5.87 -7.96
N ARG A 87 -7.42 6.35 -9.10
CA ARG A 87 -6.04 6.88 -9.19
C ARG A 87 -5.80 8.08 -8.26
N GLU A 88 -6.84 8.85 -7.96
CA GLU A 88 -6.82 10.03 -7.07
C GLU A 88 -7.48 9.75 -5.71
N MET A 89 -7.46 8.49 -5.27
CA MET A 89 -8.09 8.07 -4.02
C MET A 89 -7.13 7.24 -3.16
N ALA A 90 -7.42 7.19 -1.86
CA ALA A 90 -6.82 6.22 -0.94
C ALA A 90 -7.80 5.09 -0.63
N PHE A 91 -7.30 3.86 -0.46
CA PHE A 91 -8.12 2.73 -0.01
C PHE A 91 -8.04 2.60 1.51
N VAL A 92 -9.16 2.72 2.24
CA VAL A 92 -9.16 2.78 3.70
C VAL A 92 -9.93 1.62 4.31
N LEU A 93 -9.23 0.76 5.05
CA LEU A 93 -9.81 -0.35 5.80
C LEU A 93 -10.30 0.14 7.17
N VAL A 94 -11.62 0.10 7.40
CA VAL A 94 -12.25 0.52 8.67
C VAL A 94 -12.82 -0.69 9.39
N GLY A 95 -12.46 -0.89 10.66
CA GLY A 95 -13.02 -1.99 11.46
C GLY A 95 -12.50 -2.02 12.89
N GLU A 96 -12.97 -2.94 13.72
CA GLU A 96 -12.47 -3.10 15.09
C GLU A 96 -10.97 -3.45 15.17
N PRO A 97 -10.28 -3.09 16.27
CA PRO A 97 -8.94 -3.58 16.55
C PRO A 97 -8.90 -5.11 16.62
N GLY A 98 -7.89 -5.70 15.97
CA GLY A 98 -7.73 -7.16 15.96
C GLY A 98 -8.50 -7.91 14.87
N ASN A 99 -8.95 -7.21 13.82
CA ASN A 99 -9.57 -7.83 12.62
C ASN A 99 -8.53 -8.27 11.58
N GLY A 100 -7.26 -7.91 11.77
CA GLY A 100 -6.19 -8.24 10.83
C GLY A 100 -5.86 -7.16 9.80
N LYS A 101 -6.43 -5.95 9.89
CA LYS A 101 -6.20 -4.84 8.94
C LYS A 101 -4.73 -4.48 8.72
N THR A 102 -4.02 -4.16 9.81
CA THR A 102 -2.58 -3.84 9.76
C THR A 102 -1.79 -5.03 9.19
N PHE A 103 -2.09 -6.25 9.64
CA PHE A 103 -1.47 -7.46 9.12
C PHE A 103 -1.71 -7.66 7.62
N PHE A 104 -2.91 -7.38 7.13
CA PHE A 104 -3.27 -7.52 5.72
C PHE A 104 -2.48 -6.56 4.83
N VAL A 105 -2.34 -5.30 5.22
CA VAL A 105 -1.55 -4.33 4.45
C VAL A 105 -0.06 -4.69 4.50
N GLU A 106 0.46 -5.08 5.67
CA GLU A 106 1.84 -5.54 5.82
C GLU A 106 2.11 -6.82 4.99
N TYR A 107 1.15 -7.74 4.93
CA TYR A 107 1.20 -8.94 4.09
C TYR A 107 1.32 -8.57 2.60
N ILE A 108 0.48 -7.64 2.10
CA ILE A 108 0.56 -7.14 0.72
C ILE A 108 1.91 -6.47 0.46
N CYS A 109 2.38 -5.60 1.37
CA CYS A 109 3.68 -4.94 1.23
C CYS A 109 4.85 -5.95 1.17
N SER A 110 4.79 -7.02 1.98
CA SER A 110 5.79 -8.09 1.95
C SER A 110 5.79 -8.82 0.60
N LEU A 111 4.60 -9.20 0.11
CA LEU A 111 4.47 -9.86 -1.19
C LEU A 111 4.89 -8.95 -2.34
N TYR A 112 4.60 -7.65 -2.26
CA TYR A 112 5.00 -6.68 -3.28
C TYR A 112 6.52 -6.56 -3.37
N ARG A 113 7.22 -6.49 -2.23
CA ARG A 113 8.69 -6.53 -2.21
C ARG A 113 9.25 -7.81 -2.83
N GLN A 114 8.66 -8.97 -2.54
CA GLN A 114 9.07 -10.24 -3.15
C GLN A 114 8.80 -10.26 -4.66
N PHE A 115 7.68 -9.67 -5.08
CA PHE A 115 7.30 -9.57 -6.49
C PHE A 115 8.30 -8.73 -7.29
N ILE A 116 8.64 -7.52 -6.81
CA ILE A 116 9.58 -6.62 -7.50
C ILE A 116 11.06 -7.01 -7.33
N ALA A 117 11.38 -7.91 -6.38
CA ALA A 117 12.73 -8.47 -6.26
C ALA A 117 13.09 -9.40 -7.42
N ARG A 118 12.09 -9.95 -8.11
CA ARG A 118 12.30 -10.81 -9.29
C ARG A 118 12.86 -9.99 -10.47
N PRO A 119 13.84 -10.51 -11.23
CA PRO A 119 14.47 -9.77 -12.33
C PRO A 119 13.50 -9.11 -13.31
N GLU A 120 12.42 -9.81 -13.66
CA GLU A 120 11.40 -9.39 -14.63
C GLU A 120 10.43 -8.29 -14.11
N ASN A 121 10.42 -8.05 -12.79
CA ASN A 121 9.55 -7.05 -12.14
C ASN A 121 10.37 -5.95 -11.45
N LYS A 122 11.69 -5.98 -11.62
CA LYS A 122 12.59 -5.04 -10.96
C LYS A 122 12.32 -3.64 -11.46
N ARG A 123 12.13 -2.72 -10.51
CA ARG A 123 11.99 -1.28 -10.79
C ARG A 123 13.35 -0.61 -10.92
N TYR A 124 13.40 0.41 -11.76
CA TYR A 124 14.59 1.22 -11.98
C TYR A 124 14.28 2.69 -11.73
N THR A 125 15.31 3.42 -11.34
CA THR A 125 15.35 4.87 -11.22
C THR A 125 16.62 5.34 -11.90
N PHE A 126 16.86 6.64 -11.95
CA PHE A 126 18.14 7.19 -12.39
C PHE A 126 18.78 8.06 -11.30
N GLU A 127 20.07 8.28 -11.48
CA GLU A 127 20.87 9.24 -10.75
C GLU A 127 21.72 10.06 -11.72
N PHE A 128 21.92 11.33 -11.39
CA PHE A 128 22.82 12.22 -12.08
C PHE A 128 24.22 12.04 -11.51
N VAL A 129 25.22 11.83 -12.37
CA VAL A 129 26.63 11.61 -12.01
C VAL A 129 27.51 12.72 -12.58
N GLY A 130 28.65 13.00 -11.93
CA GLY A 130 29.60 14.00 -12.43
C GLY A 130 29.17 15.45 -12.17
N LEU A 131 28.27 15.66 -11.19
CA LEU A 131 27.73 16.98 -10.85
C LEU A 131 28.80 17.93 -10.28
N GLU A 132 29.91 17.41 -9.77
CA GLU A 132 31.06 18.20 -9.33
C GLU A 132 31.66 19.04 -10.48
N ASN A 133 31.42 18.66 -11.74
CA ASN A 133 31.94 19.36 -12.91
C ASN A 133 31.07 20.56 -13.33
N ILE A 134 29.83 20.64 -12.83
CA ILE A 134 28.86 21.71 -13.17
C ILE A 134 29.08 22.95 -12.29
N GLY A 135 29.73 22.79 -11.13
CA GLY A 135 30.11 23.87 -10.22
C GLY A 135 29.04 24.27 -9.20
N SER A 136 27.74 24.16 -9.52
CA SER A 136 26.64 24.57 -8.62
C SER A 136 26.40 23.62 -7.43
N TYR A 137 26.98 22.43 -7.47
CA TYR A 137 26.74 21.32 -6.54
C TYR A 137 27.89 21.06 -5.54
N GLY A 138 28.91 21.94 -5.52
CA GLY A 138 30.06 21.81 -4.64
C GLY A 138 30.77 20.45 -4.80
N ASN A 139 30.89 19.69 -3.71
CA ASN A 139 31.54 18.37 -3.71
C ASN A 139 30.57 17.20 -3.98
N ILE A 140 29.30 17.47 -4.29
CA ILE A 140 28.30 16.42 -4.54
C ILE A 140 28.55 15.81 -5.91
N LYS A 141 28.93 14.53 -5.93
CA LYS A 141 29.24 13.82 -7.18
C LYS A 141 28.04 13.17 -7.85
N VAL A 142 27.09 12.73 -7.04
CA VAL A 142 25.95 11.92 -7.48
C VAL A 142 24.69 12.36 -6.74
N ILE A 143 23.60 12.57 -7.48
CA ILE A 143 22.27 12.81 -6.92
C ILE A 143 21.27 11.85 -7.59
N GLN A 144 20.62 11.00 -6.81
CA GLN A 144 19.53 10.14 -7.27
C GLN A 144 18.19 10.88 -7.23
N SER A 145 17.28 10.60 -8.17
CA SER A 145 15.91 11.14 -8.13
C SER A 145 15.27 10.91 -6.76
N GLN A 146 14.89 11.98 -6.05
CA GLN A 146 14.49 11.86 -4.64
C GLN A 146 13.21 11.03 -4.45
N THR A 147 12.34 10.97 -5.46
CA THR A 147 11.08 10.19 -5.46
C THR A 147 11.17 8.87 -6.24
N PHE A 148 12.38 8.46 -6.67
CA PHE A 148 12.59 7.27 -7.48
C PHE A 148 11.84 7.29 -8.82
N GLU A 149 11.89 8.43 -9.52
CA GLU A 149 11.27 8.58 -10.83
C GLU A 149 11.78 7.54 -11.83
N ASP A 150 10.86 7.02 -12.64
CA ASP A 150 11.18 6.02 -13.65
C ASP A 150 12.00 6.66 -14.81
N PRO A 151 13.03 5.98 -15.34
CA PRO A 151 13.80 6.49 -16.47
C PRO A 151 12.97 6.81 -17.73
N VAL A 152 11.82 6.15 -17.93
CA VAL A 152 10.92 6.47 -19.05
C VAL A 152 10.24 7.83 -18.81
N ILE A 153 9.92 8.21 -17.57
CA ILE A 153 9.43 9.56 -17.24
C ILE A 153 10.49 10.61 -17.55
N LEU A 154 11.77 10.35 -17.24
CA LEU A 154 12.87 11.23 -17.65
C LEU A 154 12.93 11.37 -19.17
N THR A 155 12.75 10.26 -19.90
CA THR A 155 12.76 10.24 -21.37
C THR A 155 11.67 11.15 -21.96
N MET A 156 10.45 11.09 -21.41
CA MET A 156 9.33 11.93 -21.86
C MET A 156 9.57 13.43 -21.64
N ASN A 157 10.47 13.79 -20.71
CA ASN A 157 10.77 15.17 -20.32
C ASN A 157 12.12 15.70 -20.85
N LEU A 158 12.89 14.91 -21.63
CA LEU A 158 14.25 15.28 -22.08
C LEU A 158 14.31 16.67 -22.74
N PHE A 159 13.34 16.94 -23.62
CA PHE A 159 13.25 18.15 -24.45
C PHE A 159 12.23 19.17 -23.92
N GLY A 160 11.72 18.99 -22.70
CA GLY A 160 10.59 19.75 -22.17
C GLY A 160 9.24 19.24 -22.69
N PRO A 161 8.13 19.93 -22.36
CA PRO A 161 6.80 19.52 -22.76
C PRO A 161 6.59 19.68 -24.28
N GLY A 162 6.16 18.61 -24.95
CA GLY A 162 5.82 18.64 -26.38
C GLY A 162 6.05 17.30 -27.12
N GLU A 163 5.95 17.35 -28.45
CA GLU A 163 6.04 16.17 -29.33
C GLU A 163 7.47 15.64 -29.50
N LEU A 164 8.50 16.43 -29.17
CA LEU A 164 9.91 16.04 -29.31
C LEU A 164 10.28 14.80 -28.49
N GLY A 165 9.65 14.59 -27.32
CA GLY A 165 9.84 13.38 -26.52
C GLY A 165 9.27 12.13 -27.21
N LYS A 166 8.13 12.27 -27.89
CA LYS A 166 7.54 11.20 -28.71
C LYS A 166 8.41 10.90 -29.92
N ASP A 167 8.91 11.92 -30.60
CA ASP A 167 9.84 11.75 -31.74
C ASP A 167 11.10 10.97 -31.34
N TYR A 168 11.63 11.24 -30.15
CA TYR A 168 12.79 10.52 -29.63
C TYR A 168 12.49 9.04 -29.35
N LEU A 169 11.34 8.74 -28.75
CA LEU A 169 10.88 7.36 -28.54
C LEU A 169 10.63 6.64 -29.88
N SER A 170 10.02 7.31 -30.86
CA SER A 170 9.81 6.77 -32.21
C SER A 170 11.12 6.41 -32.91
N ARG A 171 12.17 7.23 -32.74
CA ARG A 171 13.53 6.94 -33.26
C ARG A 171 14.17 5.72 -32.60
N LEU A 172 13.71 5.35 -31.40
CA LEU A 172 14.13 4.15 -30.69
C LEU A 172 13.24 2.92 -31.00
N GLU A 173 12.46 2.99 -32.09
CA GLU A 173 11.63 1.90 -32.61
C GLU A 173 10.40 1.54 -31.75
N PHE A 174 10.00 2.39 -30.80
CA PHE A 174 8.71 2.23 -30.11
C PHE A 174 7.54 2.50 -31.06
N GLY A 175 6.50 1.67 -30.99
CA GLY A 175 5.28 1.88 -31.78
C GLY A 175 4.43 3.02 -31.24
N GLU A 176 3.65 3.68 -32.11
CA GLU A 176 2.78 4.81 -31.74
C GLU A 176 1.85 4.48 -30.56
N LYS A 177 1.22 3.30 -30.56
CA LYS A 177 0.37 2.83 -29.45
C LYS A 177 1.11 2.65 -28.13
N GLU A 178 2.37 2.24 -28.17
CA GLU A 178 3.19 2.07 -26.96
C GLU A 178 3.57 3.43 -26.39
N ILE A 179 3.91 4.37 -27.28
CA ILE A 179 4.20 5.76 -26.91
C ILE A 179 2.95 6.39 -26.28
N ASP A 180 1.77 6.27 -26.89
CA ASP A 180 0.52 6.76 -26.30
C ASP A 180 0.29 6.15 -24.90
N GLY A 181 0.46 4.84 -24.76
CA GLY A 181 0.33 4.14 -23.48
C GLY A 181 1.35 4.57 -22.41
N PHE A 182 2.53 5.05 -22.82
CA PHE A 182 3.49 5.68 -21.91
C PHE A 182 3.04 7.06 -21.46
N TYR A 183 2.50 7.86 -22.38
CA TYR A 183 2.03 9.21 -22.11
C TYR A 183 0.73 9.26 -21.29
N ASP A 184 -0.07 8.18 -21.24
CA ASP A 184 -1.17 8.01 -20.27
C ASP A 184 -0.70 8.11 -18.80
N ASP A 185 0.55 7.71 -18.56
CA ASP A 185 1.22 7.76 -17.25
C ASP A 185 2.24 8.92 -17.16
N TYR A 186 2.20 9.88 -18.10
CA TYR A 186 3.09 11.05 -18.10
C TYR A 186 2.99 11.82 -16.78
N ARG A 187 4.16 12.27 -16.31
CA ARG A 187 4.31 13.16 -15.16
C ARG A 187 5.42 14.17 -15.48
N PRO A 188 5.31 15.42 -14.99
CA PRO A 188 6.45 16.32 -15.00
C PRO A 188 7.56 15.76 -14.10
N LEU A 189 8.78 16.24 -14.31
CA LEU A 189 9.90 15.91 -13.43
C LEU A 189 9.71 16.55 -12.05
N GLY A 190 10.19 15.89 -11.01
CA GLY A 190 10.28 16.48 -9.68
C GLY A 190 11.22 17.69 -9.68
N ALA A 191 10.95 18.67 -8.82
CA ALA A 191 11.65 19.95 -8.81
C ALA A 191 13.19 19.82 -8.79
N CYS A 192 13.73 18.91 -7.97
CA CYS A 192 15.18 18.64 -7.95
C CYS A 192 15.70 18.04 -9.26
N THR A 193 14.93 17.16 -9.87
CA THR A 193 15.31 16.50 -11.12
C THR A 193 15.30 17.49 -12.27
N GLU A 194 14.25 18.30 -12.37
CA GLU A 194 14.12 19.32 -13.41
C GLU A 194 15.22 20.40 -13.28
N PHE A 195 15.49 20.86 -12.06
CA PHE A 195 16.55 21.83 -11.80
C PHE A 195 17.93 21.31 -12.22
N ILE A 196 18.29 20.09 -11.79
CA ILE A 196 19.56 19.45 -12.15
C ILE A 196 19.64 19.23 -13.67
N TRP A 197 18.55 18.83 -14.31
CA TRP A 197 18.52 18.62 -15.75
C TRP A 197 18.76 19.92 -16.54
N ASN A 198 18.21 21.04 -16.08
CA ASN A 198 18.44 22.35 -16.69
C ASN A 198 19.89 22.83 -16.51
N ASP A 199 20.49 22.61 -15.34
CA ASP A 199 21.92 22.89 -15.12
C ASP A 199 22.82 22.07 -16.04
N ILE A 200 22.53 20.77 -16.19
CA ILE A 200 23.26 19.88 -17.12
C ILE A 200 23.09 20.37 -18.57
N ARG A 201 21.87 20.80 -18.95
CA ARG A 201 21.58 21.35 -20.28
C ARG A 201 22.43 22.58 -20.56
N ALA A 202 22.49 23.51 -19.61
CA ALA A 202 23.30 24.72 -19.73
C ALA A 202 24.80 24.40 -19.84
N TYR A 203 25.29 23.46 -19.03
CA TYR A 203 26.70 23.03 -19.07
C TYR A 203 27.10 22.34 -20.38
N CYS A 204 26.17 21.59 -21.00
CA CYS A 204 26.43 20.85 -22.23
C CYS A 204 26.05 21.62 -23.52
N ASP A 205 25.70 22.91 -23.43
CA ASP A 205 25.19 23.72 -24.55
C ASP A 205 23.98 23.08 -25.27
N GLY A 206 23.16 22.31 -24.54
CA GLY A 206 22.00 21.60 -25.07
C GLY A 206 22.30 20.33 -25.88
N ASP A 207 23.55 19.85 -25.92
CA ASP A 207 23.94 18.61 -26.60
C ASP A 207 23.44 17.37 -25.85
N ILE A 208 22.39 16.75 -26.36
CA ILE A 208 21.70 15.62 -25.70
C ILE A 208 22.61 14.43 -25.44
N GLU A 209 23.54 14.11 -26.34
CA GLU A 209 24.45 12.96 -26.17
C GLU A 209 25.39 13.18 -24.98
N LYS A 210 25.89 14.42 -24.83
CA LYS A 210 26.69 14.81 -23.66
C LYS A 210 25.86 14.80 -22.38
N MET A 211 24.64 15.33 -22.44
CA MET A 211 23.72 15.37 -21.29
C MET A 211 23.38 13.96 -20.79
N LEU A 212 23.11 13.01 -21.69
CA LEU A 212 22.85 11.61 -21.34
C LEU A 212 24.05 10.93 -20.66
N GLY A 213 25.27 11.42 -20.91
CA GLY A 213 26.47 10.99 -20.20
C GLY A 213 26.45 11.28 -18.70
N PHE A 214 25.58 12.18 -18.22
CA PHE A 214 25.36 12.45 -16.81
C PHE A 214 24.29 11.54 -16.18
N VAL A 215 23.56 10.74 -16.96
CA VAL A 215 22.45 9.91 -16.46
C VAL A 215 22.91 8.47 -16.27
N ARG A 216 22.79 7.97 -15.04
CA ARG A 216 23.03 6.56 -14.71
C ARG A 216 21.74 5.91 -14.21
N VAL A 217 21.27 4.88 -14.90
CA VAL A 217 20.10 4.09 -14.53
C VAL A 217 20.50 2.99 -13.55
N VAL A 218 19.83 2.95 -12.41
CA VAL A 218 20.11 2.02 -11.30
C VAL A 218 18.81 1.38 -10.80
N PRO A 219 18.85 0.16 -10.25
CA PRO A 219 17.66 -0.45 -9.67
C PRO A 219 17.19 0.30 -8.42
N VAL A 220 15.88 0.37 -8.20
CA VAL A 220 15.32 0.93 -6.96
C VAL A 220 15.68 -0.01 -5.79
N PRO A 221 16.28 0.50 -4.70
CA PRO A 221 16.63 -0.34 -3.56
C PRO A 221 15.38 -0.85 -2.85
N ILE A 222 15.36 -2.14 -2.52
CA ILE A 222 14.26 -2.78 -1.79
C ILE A 222 14.69 -2.94 -0.34
N ALA A 223 14.16 -2.10 0.55
CA ALA A 223 14.56 -2.08 1.95
C ALA A 223 13.36 -1.83 2.87
N GLU A 224 12.99 -2.85 3.66
CA GLU A 224 11.89 -2.75 4.63
C GLU A 224 12.21 -1.81 5.79
N SER A 225 13.40 -1.92 6.36
CA SER A 225 13.85 -1.11 7.49
C SER A 225 13.91 0.38 7.15
N LEU A 226 14.21 0.70 5.90
CA LEU A 226 14.22 2.07 5.39
C LEU A 226 12.86 2.50 4.84
N GLY A 227 11.88 1.61 4.75
CA GLY A 227 10.57 1.89 4.15
C GLY A 227 10.65 2.29 2.68
N THR A 228 11.59 1.73 1.92
CA THR A 228 11.73 1.98 0.47
C THR A 228 10.89 1.00 -0.32
N VAL A 229 10.18 1.49 -1.35
CA VAL A 229 9.12 0.79 -2.11
C VAL A 229 7.85 0.55 -1.30
N THR A 230 7.95 0.07 -0.06
CA THR A 230 6.81 -0.07 0.84
C THR A 230 7.11 0.60 2.16
N GLY A 231 6.27 1.56 2.56
CA GLY A 231 6.54 2.44 3.70
C GLY A 231 5.33 2.49 4.62
N LYS A 232 5.55 2.33 5.92
CA LYS A 232 4.52 2.45 6.95
C LYS A 232 4.66 3.78 7.67
N TYR A 233 3.57 4.54 7.75
CA TYR A 233 3.42 5.71 8.59
C TYR A 233 2.39 5.41 9.67
N SER A 234 2.82 5.27 10.92
CA SER A 234 1.93 5.07 12.05
C SER A 234 1.50 6.41 12.63
N ALA A 235 0.21 6.58 12.90
CA ALA A 235 -0.28 7.74 13.64
C ALA A 235 0.44 7.86 14.99
N ARG A 236 0.96 9.06 15.27
CA ARG A 236 1.55 9.44 16.55
C ARG A 236 0.57 10.27 17.37
N ASP A 237 0.90 10.54 18.62
CA ASP A 237 0.16 11.50 19.42
C ASP A 237 0.12 12.85 18.72
N LYS A 238 -1.02 13.56 18.82
CA LYS A 238 -1.25 14.83 18.12
C LYS A 238 -0.18 15.89 18.41
N ILE A 239 0.51 15.78 19.54
CA ILE A 239 1.60 16.66 19.96
C ILE A 239 2.89 16.36 19.18
N THR A 240 3.21 15.08 18.92
CA THR A 240 4.49 14.63 18.36
C THR A 240 4.43 14.34 16.87
N SER A 241 3.24 14.35 16.28
CA SER A 241 3.05 14.16 14.85
C SER A 241 3.50 15.40 14.05
N SER A 242 4.35 15.20 13.04
CA SER A 242 4.94 16.28 12.23
C SER A 242 4.73 16.04 10.74
N ALA A 243 4.50 17.12 9.99
CA ALA A 243 4.47 17.10 8.53
C ALA A 243 5.81 16.66 7.93
N THR A 244 6.91 16.93 8.64
CA THR A 244 8.27 16.58 8.20
C THR A 244 8.51 15.08 8.10
N ASP A 245 7.91 14.29 9.01
CA ASP A 245 8.00 12.82 8.96
C ASP A 245 7.29 12.24 7.72
N LEU A 246 6.37 12.99 7.14
CA LEU A 246 5.56 12.57 6.00
C LEU A 246 6.13 13.07 4.67
N LEU A 247 6.48 14.36 4.58
CA LEU A 247 6.92 15.04 3.36
C LEU A 247 8.43 15.23 3.24
N GLY A 248 9.15 15.21 4.37
CA GLY A 248 10.54 15.63 4.49
C GLY A 248 10.68 17.10 4.89
N GLU A 249 11.91 17.60 4.85
CA GLU A 249 12.26 18.93 5.36
C GLU A 249 13.50 19.49 4.63
N GLU A 250 13.79 20.76 4.86
CA GLU A 250 15.04 21.38 4.43
C GLU A 250 16.23 20.78 5.21
N ASP A 251 17.31 20.41 4.51
CA ASP A 251 18.48 19.78 5.09
C ASP A 251 19.67 20.75 5.06
N LEU A 252 20.02 21.28 6.24
CA LEU A 252 21.14 22.22 6.42
C LEU A 252 22.45 21.69 5.84
N SER A 253 22.68 20.38 5.90
CA SER A 253 23.90 19.78 5.35
C SER A 253 23.97 19.90 3.82
N ARG A 254 22.81 19.90 3.13
CA ARG A 254 22.75 20.09 1.68
C ARG A 254 22.94 21.56 1.32
N LEU A 255 22.33 22.47 2.07
CA LEU A 255 22.48 23.92 1.87
C LEU A 255 23.95 24.36 1.89
N LEU A 256 24.77 23.80 2.78
CA LEU A 256 26.20 24.13 2.87
C LEU A 256 27.02 23.73 1.63
N ASN A 257 26.51 22.81 0.82
CA ASN A 257 27.20 22.31 -0.38
C ASN A 257 26.66 22.92 -1.69
N LEU A 258 25.49 23.56 -1.65
CA LEU A 258 24.85 24.15 -2.82
C LEU A 258 25.24 25.62 -2.95
N SER A 259 25.69 26.04 -4.12
CA SER A 259 26.01 27.45 -4.36
C SER A 259 24.77 28.31 -4.56
N ASP A 260 23.68 27.71 -5.06
CA ASP A 260 22.40 28.36 -5.30
C ASP A 260 21.38 27.97 -4.23
N THR A 261 20.90 28.96 -3.47
CA THR A 261 19.92 28.79 -2.38
C THR A 261 18.50 28.52 -2.87
N SER A 262 18.24 28.73 -4.17
CA SER A 262 17.00 28.35 -4.85
C SER A 262 17.00 26.90 -5.32
N ASN A 263 18.13 26.17 -5.22
CA ASN A 263 18.18 24.79 -5.67
C ASN A 263 17.27 23.88 -4.79
N PRO A 264 16.21 23.26 -5.36
CA PRO A 264 15.25 22.45 -4.61
C PRO A 264 15.86 21.19 -3.97
N TYR A 265 17.08 20.80 -4.36
CA TYR A 265 17.80 19.71 -3.69
C TYR A 265 18.10 20.00 -2.21
N LYS A 266 18.03 21.27 -1.77
CA LYS A 266 18.08 21.65 -0.35
C LYS A 266 17.04 20.93 0.51
N TYR A 267 15.88 20.60 -0.06
CA TYR A 267 14.87 19.77 0.59
C TYR A 267 15.20 18.29 0.46
N ASN A 268 15.31 17.63 1.60
CA ASN A 268 15.49 16.18 1.70
C ASN A 268 14.13 15.49 1.87
N VAL A 269 13.38 15.41 0.77
CA VAL A 269 12.05 14.78 0.77
C VAL A 269 12.11 13.30 1.14
N ARG A 270 13.26 12.62 0.95
CA ARG A 270 13.47 11.21 1.32
C ARG A 270 13.41 10.95 2.83
N ARG A 271 13.57 11.97 3.68
CA ARG A 271 13.27 11.85 5.12
C ARG A 271 11.78 11.58 5.36
N GLY A 272 10.93 12.12 4.50
CA GLY A 272 9.49 11.87 4.50
C GLY A 272 9.12 10.45 4.06
N ALA A 273 8.09 9.89 4.66
CA ALA A 273 7.59 8.55 4.34
C ALA A 273 7.11 8.39 2.89
N ILE A 274 6.52 9.43 2.30
CA ILE A 274 5.91 9.34 0.95
C ILE A 274 6.97 9.24 -0.14
N ALA A 275 8.04 10.05 -0.08
CA ALA A 275 9.05 10.09 -1.14
C ALA A 275 9.75 8.73 -1.31
N ARG A 276 9.89 7.95 -0.23
CA ARG A 276 10.54 6.63 -0.26
C ARG A 276 9.75 5.56 -1.03
N VAL A 277 8.47 5.82 -1.28
CA VAL A 277 7.54 4.93 -1.99
C VAL A 277 6.92 5.58 -3.23
N ALA A 278 7.43 6.75 -3.63
CA ALA A 278 6.87 7.57 -4.70
C ALA A 278 7.21 7.07 -6.11
N GLY A 279 8.09 6.08 -6.26
CA GLY A 279 8.52 5.53 -7.55
C GLY A 279 7.85 4.21 -7.91
N GLY A 280 6.55 4.10 -7.69
CA GLY A 280 5.77 2.88 -7.92
C GLY A 280 5.61 2.00 -6.68
N GLY A 281 5.55 2.60 -5.49
CA GLY A 281 5.48 1.91 -4.21
C GLY A 281 4.08 1.81 -3.59
N ILE A 282 4.02 1.32 -2.34
CA ILE A 282 2.82 1.31 -1.50
C ILE A 282 3.09 2.14 -0.24
N HIS A 283 2.29 3.19 -0.04
CA HIS A 283 2.25 3.95 1.20
C HIS A 283 1.17 3.40 2.12
N PHE A 284 1.56 2.90 3.29
CA PHE A 284 0.67 2.40 4.32
C PHE A 284 0.50 3.44 5.45
N SER A 285 -0.68 4.06 5.55
CA SER A 285 -1.04 4.95 6.68
C SER A 285 -1.84 4.17 7.74
N ASP A 286 -1.20 3.83 8.87
CA ASP A 286 -1.83 3.10 9.97
C ASP A 286 -2.54 4.08 10.92
N GLU A 287 -3.85 3.91 11.09
CA GLU A 287 -4.74 4.82 11.85
C GLU A 287 -4.85 6.24 11.25
N LEU A 288 -5.11 6.36 9.95
CA LEU A 288 -5.15 7.64 9.21
C LEU A 288 -5.98 8.73 9.91
N PHE A 289 -7.19 8.41 10.36
CA PHE A 289 -8.14 9.37 10.96
C PHE A 289 -7.83 9.74 12.42
N LYS A 290 -6.82 9.13 13.03
CA LYS A 290 -6.35 9.52 14.38
C LYS A 290 -5.40 10.72 14.35
N ASN A 291 -4.79 10.98 13.18
CA ASN A 291 -3.87 12.11 12.99
C ASN A 291 -4.56 13.45 13.28
N LYS A 292 -3.77 14.48 13.56
CA LYS A 292 -4.24 15.87 13.70
C LYS A 292 -4.68 16.44 12.34
N LYS A 293 -5.57 17.43 12.39
CA LYS A 293 -6.27 17.99 11.21
C LYS A 293 -5.32 18.45 10.10
N ASP A 294 -4.25 19.17 10.44
CA ASP A 294 -3.21 19.61 9.50
C ASP A 294 -2.54 18.47 8.74
N LEU A 295 -2.24 17.34 9.40
CA LEU A 295 -1.71 16.15 8.73
C LEU A 295 -2.74 15.50 7.82
N VAL A 296 -4.01 15.48 8.23
CA VAL A 296 -5.09 14.95 7.39
C VAL A 296 -5.25 15.81 6.12
N GLN A 297 -5.12 17.14 6.22
CA GLN A 297 -5.12 18.04 5.06
C GLN A 297 -3.92 17.80 4.13
N ILE A 298 -2.74 17.52 4.67
CA ILE A 298 -1.58 17.12 3.86
C ILE A 298 -1.86 15.81 3.10
N TYR A 299 -2.46 14.82 3.77
CA TYR A 299 -2.87 13.58 3.09
C TYR A 299 -3.88 13.84 1.97
N LEU A 300 -4.86 14.70 2.20
CA LEU A 300 -5.82 15.12 1.16
C LEU A 300 -5.09 15.69 -0.07
N GLN A 301 -4.17 16.63 0.14
CA GLN A 301 -3.38 17.24 -0.94
C GLN A 301 -2.55 16.20 -1.69
N VAL A 302 -1.87 15.31 -0.99
CA VAL A 302 -1.06 14.23 -1.58
C VAL A 302 -1.92 13.26 -2.39
N ILE A 303 -3.08 12.86 -1.86
CA ILE A 303 -4.00 11.92 -2.53
C ILE A 303 -4.56 12.55 -3.82
N GLN A 304 -4.95 13.82 -3.75
CA GLN A 304 -5.57 14.53 -4.87
C GLN A 304 -4.55 14.96 -5.94
N ASN A 305 -3.49 15.68 -5.53
CA ASN A 305 -2.54 16.28 -6.47
C ASN A 305 -1.44 15.31 -6.90
N ARG A 306 -1.33 14.16 -6.22
CA ARG A 306 -0.33 13.12 -6.52
C ARG A 306 1.08 13.69 -6.55
N THR A 307 1.37 14.59 -5.61
CA THR A 307 2.59 15.39 -5.58
C THR A 307 2.94 15.70 -4.12
N ILE A 308 4.24 15.66 -3.79
CA ILE A 308 4.78 16.26 -2.56
C ILE A 308 5.05 17.74 -2.85
N GLU A 309 4.56 18.64 -2.02
CA GLU A 309 4.75 20.08 -2.18
C GLU A 309 5.44 20.66 -0.94
N LEU A 310 6.55 21.36 -1.14
CA LEU A 310 7.30 22.08 -0.09
C LEU A 310 7.78 23.42 -0.65
N ASP A 311 7.38 24.52 -0.02
CA ASP A 311 7.81 25.88 -0.38
C ASP A 311 7.65 26.22 -1.89
N GLY A 312 6.55 25.75 -2.49
CA GLY A 312 6.26 25.93 -3.93
C GLY A 312 6.92 24.92 -4.86
N TYR A 313 7.90 24.14 -4.39
CA TYR A 313 8.50 23.05 -5.15
C TYR A 313 7.60 21.80 -5.14
N ARG A 314 7.57 21.10 -6.27
CA ARG A 314 6.68 19.96 -6.49
C ARG A 314 7.47 18.72 -6.89
N TRP A 315 7.15 17.58 -6.27
CA TRP A 315 7.66 16.27 -6.66
C TRP A 315 6.49 15.32 -6.92
N PRO A 316 6.17 15.04 -8.21
CA PRO A 316 5.12 14.09 -8.56
C PRO A 316 5.41 12.70 -7.98
N ILE A 317 4.35 11.98 -7.61
CA ILE A 317 4.45 10.66 -6.99
C ILE A 317 3.61 9.61 -7.71
N ASP A 318 4.13 8.40 -7.69
CA ASP A 318 3.51 7.16 -8.13
C ASP A 318 3.44 6.19 -6.95
N THR A 319 2.35 6.23 -6.19
CA THR A 319 2.22 5.37 -5.02
C THR A 319 0.78 4.93 -4.77
N LEU A 320 0.59 3.67 -4.43
CA LEU A 320 -0.71 3.19 -3.95
C LEU A 320 -0.85 3.54 -2.47
N ILE A 321 -1.87 4.33 -2.12
CA ILE A 321 -2.11 4.71 -0.73
C ILE A 321 -3.17 3.78 -0.13
N ILE A 322 -2.74 2.97 0.84
CA ILE A 322 -3.61 2.09 1.62
C ILE A 322 -3.57 2.57 3.07
N ALA A 323 -4.72 2.70 3.69
CA ALA A 323 -4.82 3.16 5.07
C ALA A 323 -5.70 2.24 5.91
N THR A 324 -5.53 2.32 7.22
CA THR A 324 -6.40 1.67 8.20
C THR A 324 -7.00 2.71 9.13
N SER A 325 -8.17 2.40 9.69
CA SER A 325 -8.71 3.12 10.84
C SER A 325 -9.57 2.20 11.70
N ASN A 326 -9.77 2.57 12.97
CA ASN A 326 -10.71 1.89 13.84
C ASN A 326 -12.12 2.53 13.72
N ASN A 327 -13.15 1.80 14.17
CA ASN A 327 -14.54 2.25 14.06
C ASN A 327 -14.82 3.54 14.82
N TRP A 328 -14.25 3.69 16.02
CA TRP A 328 -14.51 4.83 16.89
C TRP A 328 -13.89 6.12 16.33
N GLU A 329 -12.63 6.07 15.90
CA GLU A 329 -11.95 7.20 15.26
C GLU A 329 -12.64 7.57 13.95
N TYR A 330 -13.06 6.59 13.15
CA TYR A 330 -13.80 6.87 11.93
C TYR A 330 -15.18 7.51 12.22
N ASN A 331 -15.95 6.99 13.18
CA ASN A 331 -17.23 7.58 13.55
C ASN A 331 -17.06 9.02 14.06
N ARG A 332 -16.08 9.26 14.95
CA ARG A 332 -15.72 10.60 15.44
C ARG A 332 -15.37 11.51 14.26
N PHE A 333 -14.49 11.05 13.38
CA PHE A 333 -14.07 11.76 12.19
C PHE A 333 -15.26 12.15 11.30
N THR A 334 -16.17 11.21 11.03
CA THR A 334 -17.37 11.49 10.22
C THR A 334 -18.37 12.44 10.86
N SER A 335 -18.32 12.64 12.17
CA SER A 335 -19.16 13.62 12.87
C SER A 335 -18.64 15.06 12.70
N GLU A 336 -17.35 15.21 12.36
CA GLU A 336 -16.71 16.51 12.11
C GLU A 336 -16.89 16.90 10.64
N LYS A 337 -17.83 17.81 10.34
CA LYS A 337 -18.16 18.21 8.94
C LYS A 337 -17.00 18.85 8.18
N GLU A 338 -16.04 19.47 8.86
CA GLU A 338 -14.87 20.12 8.26
C GLU A 338 -13.95 19.12 7.53
N GLU A 339 -14.03 17.85 7.89
CA GLU A 339 -13.15 16.77 7.42
C GLU A 339 -13.78 15.98 6.25
N ALA A 340 -14.94 16.41 5.73
CA ALA A 340 -15.62 15.77 4.60
C ALA A 340 -14.75 15.61 3.34
N PRO A 341 -13.88 16.58 2.94
CA PRO A 341 -13.15 16.48 1.68
C PRO A 341 -12.22 15.27 1.55
N ILE A 342 -11.54 14.84 2.63
CA ILE A 342 -10.67 13.66 2.57
C ILE A 342 -11.48 12.37 2.51
N LYS A 343 -12.67 12.34 3.13
CA LYS A 343 -13.56 11.18 3.04
C LYS A 343 -13.97 10.94 1.59
N ASP A 344 -14.23 11.98 0.82
CA ASP A 344 -14.59 11.88 -0.60
C ASP A 344 -13.42 11.40 -1.47
N ARG A 345 -12.19 11.57 -0.99
CA ARG A 345 -10.97 11.01 -1.59
C ARG A 345 -10.57 9.65 -1.03
N CYS A 346 -11.44 8.98 -0.29
CA CYS A 346 -11.19 7.68 0.32
C CYS A 346 -12.23 6.64 -0.11
N ARG A 347 -11.77 5.52 -0.67
CA ARG A 347 -12.60 4.32 -0.85
C ARG A 347 -12.63 3.57 0.49
N ILE A 348 -13.72 3.73 1.24
CA ILE A 348 -13.89 3.06 2.53
C ILE A 348 -14.30 1.60 2.32
N CYS A 349 -13.51 0.68 2.86
CA CYS A 349 -13.81 -0.74 2.92
C CYS A 349 -14.01 -1.14 4.39
N TYR A 350 -15.22 -1.59 4.72
CA TYR A 350 -15.57 -1.99 6.07
C TYR A 350 -15.18 -3.44 6.31
N VAL A 351 -14.36 -3.67 7.32
CA VAL A 351 -13.78 -4.98 7.64
C VAL A 351 -14.42 -5.54 8.89
N SER A 352 -15.30 -6.53 8.73
CA SER A 352 -15.92 -7.22 9.87
C SER A 352 -14.99 -8.30 10.47
N HIS A 353 -15.24 -8.65 11.72
CA HIS A 353 -14.74 -9.91 12.25
C HIS A 353 -15.34 -11.10 11.49
N ASN A 354 -14.61 -12.20 11.41
CA ASN A 354 -15.12 -13.43 10.81
C ASN A 354 -16.29 -14.01 11.62
N THR A 355 -17.46 -14.15 11.00
CA THR A 355 -18.67 -14.72 11.62
C THR A 355 -18.90 -16.19 11.26
N ASP A 356 -18.15 -16.72 10.29
CA ASP A 356 -18.13 -18.15 9.94
C ASP A 356 -17.20 -18.90 10.90
N TYR A 357 -17.79 -19.75 11.75
CA TYR A 357 -17.03 -20.48 12.76
C TYR A 357 -16.06 -21.51 12.15
N LYS A 358 -16.32 -22.05 10.95
CA LYS A 358 -15.41 -23.00 10.27
C LYS A 358 -14.16 -22.28 9.77
N LEU A 359 -14.34 -21.11 9.15
CA LEU A 359 -13.21 -20.26 8.78
C LEU A 359 -12.48 -19.74 10.03
N GLN A 360 -13.22 -19.44 11.10
CA GLN A 360 -12.64 -19.02 12.37
C GLN A 360 -11.72 -20.10 12.96
N GLN A 361 -11.94 -21.40 12.72
CA GLN A 361 -11.02 -22.45 13.19
C GLN A 361 -9.60 -22.31 12.63
N GLY A 362 -9.46 -21.83 11.38
CA GLY A 362 -8.17 -21.54 10.78
C GLY A 362 -7.47 -20.38 11.51
N LEU A 363 -8.20 -19.30 11.78
CA LEU A 363 -7.69 -18.16 12.57
C LEU A 363 -7.37 -18.58 14.02
N THR A 364 -8.22 -19.38 14.64
CA THR A 364 -8.03 -19.89 16.00
C THR A 364 -6.78 -20.77 16.07
N ARG A 365 -6.48 -21.55 15.03
CA ARG A 365 -5.23 -22.31 14.93
C ARG A 365 -4.00 -21.41 14.97
N TYR A 366 -4.04 -20.26 14.28
CA TYR A 366 -2.95 -19.28 14.37
C TYR A 366 -2.76 -18.72 15.79
N ALA A 367 -3.84 -18.59 16.57
CA ALA A 367 -3.78 -18.13 17.96
C ALA A 367 -3.30 -19.20 18.94
N ILE A 368 -3.69 -20.46 18.74
CA ILE A 368 -3.25 -21.59 19.58
C ILE A 368 -1.76 -21.87 19.37
N GLY A 369 -1.29 -21.80 18.12
CA GLY A 369 0.04 -22.19 17.69
C GLY A 369 -0.02 -23.36 16.71
N SER A 370 1.01 -23.49 15.85
CA SER A 370 1.12 -24.59 14.88
C SER A 370 2.04 -25.72 15.35
N GLU A 371 2.81 -25.49 16.40
CA GLU A 371 3.71 -26.47 16.98
C GLU A 371 3.10 -27.08 18.24
N LYS A 372 3.38 -28.37 18.45
CA LYS A 372 2.97 -29.06 19.66
C LYS A 372 3.65 -28.39 20.85
N LYS A 373 2.85 -27.90 21.79
CA LYS A 373 3.40 -27.27 22.99
C LYS A 373 4.08 -28.32 23.84
N VAL A 374 5.26 -27.99 24.33
CA VAL A 374 6.02 -28.83 25.26
C VAL A 374 6.12 -28.13 26.61
N ALA A 375 6.15 -28.91 27.68
CA ALA A 375 6.50 -28.43 29.01
C ALA A 375 7.96 -27.96 29.02
N VAL A 376 8.35 -27.24 30.08
CA VAL A 376 9.76 -26.81 30.27
C VAL A 376 10.71 -28.01 30.32
N THR A 377 10.21 -29.17 30.76
CA THR A 377 10.92 -30.47 30.80
C THR A 377 10.98 -31.17 29.43
N GLY A 378 10.37 -30.61 28.39
CA GLY A 378 10.34 -31.18 27.03
C GLY A 378 9.19 -32.14 26.77
N GLU A 379 8.35 -32.45 27.77
CA GLU A 379 7.20 -33.34 27.61
C GLU A 379 6.08 -32.69 26.79
N GLY A 380 5.47 -33.44 25.87
CA GLY A 380 4.37 -32.92 25.05
C GLY A 380 3.12 -32.63 25.89
N LEU A 381 2.63 -31.39 25.84
CA LEU A 381 1.38 -31.02 26.47
C LEU A 381 0.19 -31.60 25.69
N HIS A 382 -0.83 -32.04 26.42
CA HIS A 382 -2.10 -32.47 25.84
C HIS A 382 -2.85 -31.25 25.28
N GLU A 383 -3.35 -31.38 24.06
CA GLU A 383 -4.27 -30.43 23.44
C GLU A 383 -5.60 -31.15 23.22
N ASP A 384 -6.67 -30.65 23.85
CA ASP A 384 -8.01 -31.20 23.67
C ASP A 384 -8.45 -31.03 22.21
N SER A 385 -8.89 -32.12 21.59
CA SER A 385 -9.33 -32.15 20.19
C SER A 385 -10.45 -31.14 19.84
N ASN A 386 -11.26 -30.75 20.82
CA ASN A 386 -12.36 -29.80 20.68
C ASN A 386 -11.97 -28.35 21.03
N LEU A 387 -10.74 -28.10 21.52
CA LEU A 387 -10.32 -26.77 21.96
C LEU A 387 -10.51 -25.73 20.85
N ASN A 388 -10.02 -26.03 19.64
CA ASN A 388 -10.12 -25.13 18.50
C ASN A 388 -11.58 -24.87 18.11
N TYR A 389 -12.40 -25.93 18.04
CA TYR A 389 -13.82 -25.82 17.75
C TYR A 389 -14.55 -24.95 18.78
N ALA A 390 -14.38 -25.25 20.07
CA ALA A 390 -15.04 -24.54 21.17
C ALA A 390 -14.67 -23.04 21.19
N LEU A 391 -13.38 -22.71 21.05
CA LEU A 391 -12.93 -21.32 20.98
C LEU A 391 -13.48 -20.59 19.75
N SER A 392 -13.53 -21.27 18.60
CA SER A 392 -14.03 -20.68 17.35
C SER A 392 -15.51 -20.36 17.41
N VAL A 393 -16.32 -21.29 17.95
CA VAL A 393 -17.76 -21.09 18.17
C VAL A 393 -18.00 -19.97 19.19
N ALA A 394 -17.32 -20.02 20.35
CA ALA A 394 -17.49 -19.02 21.40
C ALA A 394 -17.22 -17.60 20.89
N VAL A 395 -16.11 -17.42 20.17
CA VAL A 395 -15.73 -16.12 19.62
C VAL A 395 -16.66 -15.67 18.48
N ALA A 396 -17.07 -16.57 17.57
CA ALA A 396 -18.01 -16.26 16.51
C ALA A 396 -19.35 -15.75 17.06
N LEU A 397 -19.90 -16.43 18.08
CA LEU A 397 -21.16 -16.03 18.72
C LEU A 397 -21.09 -14.63 19.35
N THR A 398 -19.94 -14.22 19.90
CA THR A 398 -19.80 -12.86 20.46
C THR A 398 -19.90 -11.73 19.44
N ARG A 399 -19.78 -12.05 18.15
CA ARG A 399 -19.78 -11.09 17.04
C ARG A 399 -21.14 -10.97 16.35
N LEU A 400 -22.05 -11.88 16.65
CA LEU A 400 -23.35 -11.97 16.02
C LEU A 400 -24.36 -11.11 16.80
N PRO A 401 -25.11 -10.25 16.11
CA PRO A 401 -26.11 -9.40 16.75
C PRO A 401 -27.34 -10.21 17.17
N HIS A 402 -28.12 -9.67 18.11
CA HIS A 402 -29.45 -10.17 18.39
C HIS A 402 -30.44 -9.71 17.30
N SER A 403 -31.35 -10.59 16.91
CA SER A 403 -32.44 -10.30 15.98
C SER A 403 -33.68 -11.09 16.38
N ASP A 404 -34.86 -10.51 16.15
CA ASP A 404 -36.14 -11.20 16.36
C ASP A 404 -36.38 -12.32 15.34
N LYS A 405 -35.72 -12.24 14.16
CA LYS A 405 -35.88 -13.21 13.06
C LYS A 405 -34.98 -14.43 13.22
N LEU A 406 -33.73 -14.23 13.64
CA LEU A 406 -32.71 -15.29 13.76
C LEU A 406 -32.01 -15.20 15.12
N THR A 407 -31.82 -16.35 15.75
CA THR A 407 -30.95 -16.47 16.92
C THR A 407 -29.47 -16.45 16.49
N PRO A 408 -28.54 -16.05 17.37
CA PRO A 408 -27.11 -16.07 17.05
C PRO A 408 -26.59 -17.45 16.60
N VAL A 409 -27.15 -18.54 17.13
CA VAL A 409 -26.77 -19.90 16.72
C VAL A 409 -27.24 -20.21 15.30
N GLU A 410 -28.46 -19.82 14.94
CA GLU A 410 -28.97 -19.96 13.58
C GLU A 410 -28.15 -19.12 12.60
N MET A 411 -27.84 -17.87 12.96
CA MET A 411 -26.97 -17.00 12.14
C MET A 411 -25.59 -17.64 11.92
N MET A 412 -24.94 -18.14 12.97
CA MET A 412 -23.62 -18.77 12.88
C MET A 412 -23.62 -19.98 11.95
N LYS A 413 -24.66 -20.83 12.02
CA LYS A 413 -24.82 -21.99 11.14
C LYS A 413 -24.99 -21.57 9.68
N LEU A 414 -25.88 -20.60 9.43
CA LEU A 414 -26.13 -20.10 8.07
C LEU A 414 -24.88 -19.44 7.46
N GLU A 415 -24.09 -18.71 8.26
CA GLU A 415 -22.80 -18.15 7.84
C GLU A 415 -21.81 -19.24 7.39
N ALA A 416 -21.77 -20.36 8.11
CA ALA A 416 -20.91 -21.51 7.81
C ALA A 416 -21.46 -22.41 6.69
N GLY A 417 -22.51 -21.97 5.99
CA GLY A 417 -23.20 -22.70 4.92
C GLY A 417 -24.00 -23.91 5.39
N GLU A 418 -24.36 -23.96 6.67
CA GLU A 418 -25.15 -25.05 7.26
C GLU A 418 -26.64 -24.72 7.30
N THR A 419 -27.46 -25.76 7.42
CA THR A 419 -28.91 -25.63 7.61
C THR A 419 -29.23 -25.22 9.04
N ALA A 420 -30.04 -24.17 9.21
CA ALA A 420 -30.53 -23.70 10.50
C ALA A 420 -32.05 -23.93 10.63
N GLY A 421 -32.46 -25.19 10.71
CA GLY A 421 -33.88 -25.57 10.75
C GLY A 421 -34.59 -25.24 9.44
N GLU A 422 -35.80 -24.68 9.51
CA GLU A 422 -36.60 -24.25 8.34
C GLU A 422 -36.21 -22.86 7.80
N LYS A 423 -35.31 -22.15 8.48
CA LYS A 423 -34.96 -20.77 8.12
C LYS A 423 -33.92 -20.74 7.01
N ASN A 424 -34.09 -19.82 6.07
CA ASN A 424 -33.27 -19.73 4.87
C ASN A 424 -32.13 -18.69 4.99
N VAL A 425 -31.16 -18.82 4.09
CA VAL A 425 -30.03 -17.90 3.94
C VAL A 425 -30.46 -16.49 3.51
N LYS A 426 -31.62 -16.36 2.85
CA LYS A 426 -32.15 -15.06 2.41
C LYS A 426 -32.43 -14.14 3.60
N THR A 427 -33.01 -14.67 4.68
CA THR A 427 -33.26 -13.91 5.92
C THR A 427 -31.97 -13.37 6.54
N LEU A 428 -30.87 -14.15 6.48
CA LEU A 428 -29.57 -13.71 6.96
C LEU A 428 -29.00 -12.56 6.13
N VAL A 429 -29.13 -12.64 4.80
CA VAL A 429 -28.72 -11.56 3.88
C VAL A 429 -29.50 -10.27 4.17
N GLU A 430 -30.82 -10.35 4.35
CA GLU A 430 -31.65 -9.18 4.71
C GLU A 430 -31.20 -8.51 6.02
N ILE A 431 -30.87 -9.29 7.05
CA ILE A 431 -30.40 -8.76 8.34
C ILE A 431 -29.04 -8.07 8.17
N LYS A 432 -28.13 -8.67 7.39
CA LYS A 432 -26.82 -8.07 7.09
C LYS A 432 -26.97 -6.73 6.37
N GLU A 433 -27.80 -6.68 5.34
CA GLU A 433 -28.06 -5.45 4.58
C GLU A 433 -28.64 -4.35 5.48
N MET A 434 -29.65 -4.67 6.29
CA MET A 434 -30.24 -3.74 7.25
C MET A 434 -29.20 -3.17 8.22
N LEU A 435 -28.36 -4.02 8.80
CA LEU A 435 -27.35 -3.59 9.77
C LEU A 435 -26.23 -2.78 9.11
N ASN A 436 -25.85 -3.11 7.87
CA ASN A 436 -24.77 -2.42 7.17
C ASN A 436 -25.13 -0.99 6.71
N ILE A 437 -26.43 -0.66 6.64
CA ILE A 437 -26.92 0.71 6.37
C ILE A 437 -26.69 1.64 7.57
N ASN A 438 -26.42 1.10 8.77
CA ASN A 438 -26.30 1.92 9.98
C ASN A 438 -25.19 2.99 9.83
N PRO A 439 -25.47 4.27 10.13
CA PRO A 439 -24.47 5.33 10.09
C PRO A 439 -23.36 5.09 11.12
N ASP A 440 -23.69 4.50 12.27
CA ASP A 440 -22.72 4.09 13.27
C ASP A 440 -22.10 2.74 12.87
N VAL A 441 -20.82 2.78 12.48
CA VAL A 441 -20.10 1.60 12.01
C VAL A 441 -20.02 0.49 13.07
N THR A 442 -20.03 0.84 14.36
CA THR A 442 -19.95 -0.15 15.46
C THR A 442 -21.20 -1.03 15.57
N LYS A 443 -22.32 -0.61 14.95
CA LYS A 443 -23.60 -1.33 14.93
C LYS A 443 -23.79 -2.19 13.69
N ARG A 444 -22.83 -2.18 12.76
CA ARG A 444 -22.88 -2.98 11.53
C ARG A 444 -22.52 -4.45 11.80
N TRP A 445 -22.79 -5.30 10.83
CA TRP A 445 -22.56 -6.74 10.95
C TRP A 445 -21.10 -7.06 11.28
N GLY A 446 -20.87 -7.87 12.33
CA GLY A 446 -19.53 -8.33 12.70
C GLY A 446 -18.55 -7.21 13.09
N GLN A 447 -19.02 -5.99 13.36
CA GLN A 447 -18.19 -4.85 13.80
C GLN A 447 -18.08 -4.74 15.32
N LYS A 448 -18.47 -5.79 16.06
CA LYS A 448 -18.37 -5.88 17.52
C LYS A 448 -18.03 -7.31 17.91
N GLY A 449 -17.53 -7.49 19.13
CA GLY A 449 -17.28 -8.81 19.72
C GLY A 449 -15.80 -9.05 20.00
N ILE A 450 -15.45 -10.30 20.30
CA ILE A 450 -14.07 -10.68 20.61
C ILE A 450 -13.27 -10.80 19.30
N GLY A 451 -12.33 -9.89 19.07
CA GLY A 451 -11.40 -9.96 17.93
C GLY A 451 -10.32 -11.03 18.07
N HIS A 452 -9.53 -11.23 17.02
CA HIS A 452 -8.44 -12.22 17.03
C HIS A 452 -7.38 -11.91 18.09
N ARG A 453 -7.09 -10.63 18.34
CA ARG A 453 -6.22 -10.19 19.45
C ARG A 453 -6.79 -10.58 20.82
N GLY A 454 -8.11 -10.46 21.00
CA GLY A 454 -8.80 -10.88 22.21
C GLY A 454 -8.74 -12.39 22.41
N LEU A 455 -8.97 -13.16 21.34
CA LEU A 455 -8.79 -14.62 21.35
C LEU A 455 -7.37 -15.02 21.77
N GLY A 456 -6.33 -14.37 21.22
CA GLY A 456 -4.95 -14.63 21.62
C GLY A 456 -4.70 -14.40 23.11
N ARG A 457 -5.26 -13.31 23.68
CA ARG A 457 -5.18 -13.05 25.13
C ARG A 457 -5.91 -14.10 25.96
N ILE A 458 -7.09 -14.55 25.52
CA ILE A 458 -7.85 -15.62 26.20
C ILE A 458 -7.00 -16.88 26.27
N VAL A 459 -6.40 -17.31 25.15
CA VAL A 459 -5.53 -18.49 25.11
C VAL A 459 -4.32 -18.32 26.04
N GLN A 460 -3.65 -17.16 26.03
CA GLN A 460 -2.53 -16.87 26.92
C GLN A 460 -2.92 -16.94 28.41
N ILE A 461 -4.05 -16.34 28.77
CA ILE A 461 -4.57 -16.34 30.13
C ILE A 461 -4.91 -17.77 30.58
N MET A 462 -5.57 -18.55 29.73
CA MET A 462 -5.92 -19.96 30.02
C MET A 462 -4.67 -20.83 30.25
N LEU A 463 -3.60 -20.61 29.48
CA LEU A 463 -2.32 -21.30 29.69
C LEU A 463 -1.67 -20.92 31.03
N ALA A 464 -1.75 -19.64 31.41
CA ALA A 464 -1.19 -19.15 32.67
C ALA A 464 -1.98 -19.63 33.91
N PHE A 465 -3.29 -19.85 33.79
CA PHE A 465 -4.13 -20.34 34.89
C PHE A 465 -3.69 -21.70 35.44
N HIS A 466 -3.11 -22.56 34.59
CA HIS A 466 -2.62 -23.87 35.02
C HIS A 466 -1.32 -23.77 35.84
N GLN A 467 -0.51 -22.72 35.66
CA GLN A 467 0.76 -22.55 36.38
C GLN A 467 0.58 -22.02 37.81
N LYS A 468 -0.57 -21.42 38.15
CA LYS A 468 -0.83 -20.85 39.49
C LYS A 468 -1.57 -21.80 40.45
N ARG A 469 -1.91 -23.01 40.01
CA ARG A 469 -2.67 -23.99 40.80
C ARG A 469 -1.82 -25.13 41.38
N PHE A 470 -0.50 -25.02 41.31
CA PHE A 470 0.44 -25.93 41.95
C PHE A 470 1.33 -25.19 42.93
#